data_AF-A0A5B7J4C9-F1
#
_entry.id   AF-A0A5B7J4C9-F1
#
_cell.length_a   1.000
_cell.length_b   1.000
_cell.length_c   1.000
_cell.angle_alpha   90.00
_cell.angle_beta   90.00
_cell.angle_gamma   90.00
#
_symmetry.space_group_name_H-M   'P 1'
#
loop_
_entity.id
_entity.type
_entity.pdbx_description
1 polymer ?
#
loop_
_entity_poly.entity_id
_entity_poly.type
_entity_poly.pdbx_seq_one_letter_code
_entity_poly.pdbx_strand_id
1 'polypeptide(L)'
;MMSSLPQQFDDAKTRLGSLKEDPGNETKLKIYALFKQATTGSVTTKRPGMMDFVGRAKWDAWNALGNMTQEEAQKAYIQLVDSLVGAEVSCMIGIYNVILLCQLICFLNYFYSFLAFYFYPFPSVGALSS
;
A
#
# COMPACT_ATOMS: atom_id res chain seq x y z
N MET A 1 3.27 -3.02 -24.43
CA MET A 1 4.60 -3.62 -24.24
C MET A 1 4.61 -4.27 -22.86
N MET A 2 4.73 -5.60 -22.78
CA MET A 2 4.78 -6.29 -21.49
C MET A 2 6.23 -6.19 -20.99
N SER A 3 6.46 -5.48 -19.89
CA SER A 3 7.78 -5.33 -19.26
C SER A 3 8.32 -6.69 -18.82
N SER A 4 9.63 -6.90 -18.95
CA SER A 4 10.25 -8.19 -18.63
C SER A 4 10.21 -8.49 -17.11
N LEU A 5 10.11 -9.76 -16.74
CA LEU A 5 10.06 -10.21 -15.35
C LEU A 5 11.21 -9.70 -14.46
N PRO A 6 12.49 -9.71 -14.91
CA PRO A 6 13.59 -9.12 -14.13
C PRO A 6 13.45 -7.60 -13.96
N GLN A 7 12.95 -6.90 -14.98
CA GLN A 7 12.71 -5.46 -14.89
C GLN A 7 11.61 -5.14 -13.86
N GLN A 8 10.50 -5.90 -13.86
CA GLN A 8 9.44 -5.74 -12.85
C GLN A 8 9.96 -6.02 -11.43
N PHE A 9 10.90 -6.96 -11.28
CA PHE A 9 11.55 -7.25 -10.01
C PHE A 9 12.47 -6.10 -9.55
N ASP A 10 13.23 -5.49 -10.45
CA ASP A 10 14.02 -4.28 -10.17
C ASP A 10 13.15 -3.08 -9.77
N ASP A 11 12.05 -2.88 -10.49
CA ASP A 11 11.06 -1.84 -10.18
C ASP A 11 10.42 -2.10 -8.80
N ALA A 12 10.09 -3.36 -8.48
CA ALA A 12 9.57 -3.75 -7.17
C ALA A 12 10.57 -3.51 -6.03
N LYS A 13 11.88 -3.74 -6.26
CA LYS A 13 12.93 -3.41 -5.27
C LYS A 13 13.00 -1.90 -4.99
N THR A 14 12.90 -1.09 -6.03
CA THR A 14 12.90 0.37 -5.91
C THR A 14 11.68 0.85 -5.13
N ARG A 15 10.50 0.30 -5.42
CA ARG A 15 9.25 0.58 -4.69
C ARG A 15 9.36 0.19 -3.21
N LEU A 16 9.87 -1.01 -2.91
CA LEU A 16 10.11 -1.45 -1.53
C LEU A 16 11.05 -0.51 -0.76
N GLY A 17 12.11 -0.01 -1.40
CA GLY A 17 13.03 0.95 -0.78
C GLY A 17 12.43 2.34 -0.52
N SER A 18 11.30 2.64 -1.15
CA SER A 18 10.58 3.92 -1.02
C SER A 18 9.51 3.89 0.07
N LEU A 19 9.14 2.70 0.57
CA LEU A 19 8.17 2.52 1.65
C LEU A 19 8.71 3.20 2.92
N LYS A 20 7.86 3.98 3.58
CA LYS A 20 8.20 4.71 4.81
C LYS A 20 7.79 3.94 6.05
N GLU A 21 6.81 3.05 5.92
CA GLU A 21 6.32 2.22 7.00
C GLU A 21 7.12 0.92 7.07
N ASP A 22 7.45 0.50 8.29
CA ASP A 22 8.20 -0.74 8.50
C ASP A 22 7.24 -1.93 8.34
N PRO A 23 7.41 -2.79 7.32
CA PRO A 23 6.41 -3.82 6.99
C PRO A 23 6.33 -4.98 8.00
N GLY A 24 6.86 -4.83 9.21
CA GLY A 24 6.89 -5.86 10.24
C GLY A 24 7.98 -6.91 9.98
N ASN A 25 8.46 -7.53 11.07
CA ASN A 25 9.58 -8.48 11.01
C ASN A 25 9.27 -9.72 10.15
N GLU A 26 8.04 -10.23 10.19
CA GLU A 26 7.63 -11.41 9.42
C GLU A 26 7.68 -11.15 7.91
N THR A 27 7.17 -9.99 7.46
CA THR A 27 7.18 -9.62 6.05
C THR A 27 8.60 -9.43 5.54
N LYS A 28 9.47 -8.78 6.34
CA LYS A 28 10.89 -8.65 6.00
C LYS A 28 11.58 -10.01 5.79
N LEU A 29 11.25 -11.00 6.61
CA LEU A 29 11.78 -12.36 6.45
C LEU A 29 11.28 -13.02 5.16
N LYS A 30 9.99 -12.85 4.83
CA LYS A 30 9.41 -13.35 3.57
C LYS A 30 10.04 -12.69 2.33
N ILE A 31 10.19 -11.37 2.34
CA ILE A 31 10.86 -10.59 1.28
C ILE A 31 12.29 -11.10 1.09
N TYR A 32 13.03 -11.28 2.18
CA TYR A 32 14.40 -11.81 2.13
C TYR A 32 14.45 -13.22 1.52
N ALA A 33 13.57 -14.12 1.96
CA ALA A 33 13.51 -15.49 1.46
C ALA A 33 13.23 -15.54 -0.06
N LEU A 34 12.23 -14.79 -0.52
CA LEU A 34 11.88 -14.68 -1.94
C LEU A 34 13.01 -14.06 -2.77
N PHE A 35 13.65 -13.01 -2.26
CA PHE A 35 14.80 -12.38 -2.90
C PHE A 35 15.99 -13.35 -3.05
N LYS A 36 16.28 -14.13 -2.00
CA LYS A 36 17.34 -15.15 -2.03
C LYS A 36 17.01 -16.29 -3.00
N GLN A 37 15.77 -16.75 -3.03
CA GLN A 37 15.33 -17.77 -3.99
C GLN A 37 15.40 -17.26 -5.44
N ALA A 38 14.97 -16.02 -5.69
CA ALA A 38 15.01 -15.40 -7.01
C ALA A 38 16.43 -15.21 -7.58
N THR A 39 17.41 -14.97 -6.71
CA THR A 39 18.80 -14.67 -7.10
C THR A 39 19.71 -15.89 -7.08
N THR A 40 19.58 -16.73 -6.03
CA THR A 40 20.47 -17.86 -5.77
C THR A 40 19.83 -19.20 -6.14
N GLY A 41 18.49 -19.27 -6.21
CA GLY A 41 17.75 -20.52 -6.33
C GLY A 41 17.56 -21.22 -4.98
N SER A 42 17.32 -22.53 -5.02
CA SER A 42 17.07 -23.37 -3.84
C SER A 42 18.16 -23.27 -2.78
N VAL A 43 17.77 -23.50 -1.52
CA VAL A 43 18.71 -23.49 -0.39
C VAL A 43 19.67 -24.68 -0.47
N THR A 44 20.97 -24.38 -0.55
CA THR A 44 22.05 -25.39 -0.52
C THR A 44 22.93 -25.25 0.73
N THR A 45 22.66 -24.24 1.56
CA THR A 45 23.49 -23.91 2.73
C THR A 45 23.02 -24.66 3.98
N LYS A 46 23.97 -25.02 4.85
CA LYS A 46 23.65 -25.63 6.14
C LYS A 46 22.96 -24.62 7.06
N ARG A 47 22.01 -25.10 7.86
CA ARG A 47 21.33 -24.30 8.88
C ARG A 47 22.33 -23.68 9.88
N PRO A 48 22.25 -22.35 10.14
CA PRO A 48 23.13 -21.66 11.08
C PRO A 48 22.92 -22.14 12.52
N GLY A 49 23.92 -21.89 13.38
CA GLY A 49 23.93 -22.34 14.78
C GLY A 49 22.82 -21.74 15.64
N MET A 50 22.49 -22.40 16.75
CA MET A 50 21.35 -22.04 17.61
C MET A 50 21.46 -20.63 18.23
N MET A 51 22.67 -20.07 18.33
CA MET A 51 22.92 -18.76 18.95
C MET A 51 22.52 -17.58 18.06
N ASP A 52 22.33 -17.79 16.75
CA ASP A 52 21.96 -16.74 15.78
C ASP A 52 20.48 -16.81 15.40
N PHE A 53 19.59 -16.35 16.29
CA PHE A 53 18.14 -16.42 16.08
C PHE A 53 17.67 -15.74 14.79
N VAL A 54 18.25 -14.58 14.43
CA VAL A 54 17.89 -13.83 13.21
C VAL A 54 18.37 -14.56 11.96
N GLY A 55 19.60 -15.08 11.97
CA GLY A 55 20.16 -15.85 10.85
C GLY A 55 19.38 -17.14 10.63
N ARG A 56 18.99 -17.81 11.72
CA ARG A 56 18.15 -18.99 11.70
C ARG A 56 16.75 -18.69 11.14
N ALA A 57 16.11 -17.60 11.56
CA ALA A 57 14.79 -17.21 11.05
C ALA A 57 14.83 -16.93 9.53
N LYS A 58 15.87 -16.24 9.06
CA LYS A 58 16.09 -16.00 7.62
C LYS A 58 16.30 -17.29 6.85
N TRP A 59 17.10 -18.21 7.39
CA TRP A 59 17.36 -19.51 6.77
C TRP A 59 16.11 -20.38 6.78
N ASP A 60 15.38 -20.44 7.89
CA ASP A 60 14.15 -21.22 8.01
C ASP A 60 13.08 -20.70 7.03
N ALA A 61 12.95 -19.38 6.85
CA ALA A 61 12.06 -18.78 5.85
C ALA A 61 12.47 -19.09 4.40
N TRP A 62 13.77 -19.07 4.09
CA TRP A 62 14.27 -19.43 2.76
C TRP A 62 14.11 -20.93 2.48
N ASN A 63 14.41 -21.78 3.46
CA ASN A 63 14.24 -23.23 3.37
C ASN A 63 12.77 -23.64 3.23
N ALA A 64 11.82 -22.88 3.80
CA ALA A 64 10.40 -23.11 3.65
C ALA A 64 9.89 -22.97 2.20
N LEU A 65 10.61 -22.24 1.33
CA LEU A 65 10.27 -22.13 -0.11
C LEU A 65 10.67 -23.39 -0.90
N GLY A 66 11.55 -24.24 -0.37
CA GLY A 66 11.95 -25.50 -0.98
C GLY A 66 12.55 -25.35 -2.38
N ASN A 67 11.97 -26.05 -3.36
CA ASN A 67 12.43 -26.11 -4.74
C ASN A 67 11.69 -25.14 -5.68
N MET A 68 11.15 -24.05 -5.16
CA MET A 68 10.49 -23.02 -5.97
C MET A 68 11.44 -22.48 -7.04
N THR A 69 10.95 -22.32 -8.28
CA THR A 69 11.78 -21.79 -9.36
C THR A 69 12.05 -20.29 -9.17
N GLN A 70 13.09 -19.78 -9.84
CA GLN A 70 13.45 -18.35 -9.75
C GLN A 70 12.31 -17.45 -10.26
N GLU A 71 11.64 -17.87 -11.33
CA GLU A 71 10.54 -17.12 -11.94
C GLU A 71 9.32 -17.03 -11.02
N GLU A 72 8.96 -18.12 -10.37
CA GLU A 72 7.87 -18.17 -9.39
C GLU A 72 8.20 -17.31 -8.16
N ALA A 73 9.45 -17.36 -7.68
CA ALA A 73 9.90 -16.52 -6.57
C ALA A 73 9.85 -15.03 -6.91
N GLN A 74 10.25 -14.64 -8.13
CA GLN A 74 10.16 -13.24 -8.60
C GLN A 74 8.70 -12.77 -8.71
N LYS A 75 7.79 -13.61 -9.24
CA LYS A 75 6.35 -13.29 -9.29
C LYS A 75 5.75 -13.12 -7.89
N ALA A 76 6.04 -14.05 -6.98
CA ALA A 76 5.57 -13.98 -5.60
C ALA A 76 6.13 -12.74 -4.87
N TYR A 77 7.37 -12.35 -5.16
CA TYR A 77 7.97 -11.13 -4.64
C TYR A 77 7.23 -9.88 -5.12
N ILE A 78 6.93 -9.78 -6.42
CA ILE A 78 6.18 -8.65 -6.99
C ILE A 78 4.80 -8.55 -6.35
N GLN A 79 4.07 -9.67 -6.23
CA GLN A 79 2.76 -9.70 -5.58
C GLN A 79 2.81 -9.23 -4.12
N LEU A 80 3.83 -9.64 -3.37
CA LEU A 80 4.01 -9.22 -1.99
C LEU A 80 4.27 -7.71 -1.90
N VAL A 81 5.16 -7.18 -2.74
CA VAL A 81 5.47 -5.74 -2.76
C VAL A 81 4.24 -4.93 -3.19
N ASP A 82 3.51 -5.35 -4.21
CA ASP A 82 2.29 -4.68 -4.64
C ASP A 82 1.22 -4.69 -3.52
N SER A 83 1.11 -5.77 -2.74
CA SER A 83 0.23 -5.82 -1.58
C SER A 83 0.65 -4.85 -0.46
N LEU A 84 1.97 -4.66 -0.25
CA LEU A 84 2.48 -3.73 0.76
C LEU A 84 2.29 -2.28 0.35
N VAL A 85 2.60 -1.96 -0.91
CA VAL A 85 2.33 -0.64 -1.49
C VAL A 85 0.83 -0.36 -1.47
N GLY A 86 -0.02 -1.33 -1.83
CA GLY A 86 -1.47 -1.21 -1.73
C GLY A 86 -1.96 -0.94 -0.31
N ALA A 87 -1.34 -1.59 0.69
CA ALA A 87 -1.65 -1.34 2.11
C ALA A 87 -1.24 0.08 2.56
N GLU A 88 -0.04 0.57 2.20
CA GLU A 88 0.37 1.96 2.48
C GLU A 88 -0.57 2.97 1.81
N VAL A 89 -0.95 2.72 0.56
CA VAL A 89 -1.87 3.58 -0.20
C VAL A 89 -3.28 3.55 0.40
N SER A 90 -3.74 2.42 0.95
CA SER A 90 -5.04 2.34 1.64
C SER A 90 -5.07 3.19 2.91
N CYS A 91 -3.95 3.33 3.62
CA CYS A 91 -3.85 4.22 4.77
C CYS A 91 -3.92 5.70 4.35
N MET A 92 -3.24 6.07 3.26
CA MET A 92 -3.29 7.43 2.70
C MET A 92 -4.67 7.77 2.11
N ILE A 93 -5.23 6.93 1.24
CA ILE A 93 -6.51 7.18 0.56
C ILE A 93 -7.68 7.26 1.55
N GLY A 94 -7.64 6.51 2.65
CA GLY A 94 -8.65 6.59 3.72
C GLY A 94 -8.73 7.99 4.34
N ILE A 95 -7.58 8.62 4.59
CA ILE A 95 -7.49 9.98 5.13
C ILE A 95 -7.92 10.99 4.06
N TYR A 96 -7.46 10.84 2.81
CA TYR A 96 -7.83 11.76 1.73
C TYR A 96 -9.32 11.70 1.36
N ASN A 97 -9.97 10.54 1.37
CA ASN A 97 -11.42 10.45 1.13
C ASN A 97 -12.24 11.07 2.26
N VAL A 98 -11.87 10.86 3.53
CA VAL A 98 -12.57 11.50 4.66
C VAL A 98 -12.39 13.02 4.63
N ILE A 99 -11.18 13.52 4.36
CA ILE A 99 -10.90 14.96 4.25
C ILE A 99 -11.63 15.57 3.05
N LEU A 100 -11.58 14.92 1.86
CA LEU A 100 -12.20 15.44 0.64
C LEU A 100 -13.73 15.41 0.74
N LEU A 101 -14.32 14.37 1.35
CA LEU A 101 -15.76 14.29 1.59
C LEU A 101 -16.20 15.37 2.58
N CYS A 102 -15.42 15.61 3.64
CA CYS A 102 -15.68 16.70 4.58
C CYS A 102 -15.60 18.08 3.91
N GLN A 103 -14.56 18.33 3.10
CA GLN A 103 -14.44 19.58 2.34
C GLN A 103 -15.59 19.78 1.34
N LEU A 104 -16.02 18.73 0.64
CA LEU A 104 -17.13 18.80 -0.30
C LEU A 104 -18.47 19.08 0.41
N ILE A 105 -18.72 18.48 1.57
CA ILE A 105 -19.92 18.73 2.39
C ILE A 105 -19.92 20.18 2.92
N CYS A 106 -18.77 20.69 3.38
CA CYS A 106 -18.63 22.08 3.80
C CYS A 106 -18.87 23.04 2.62
N PHE A 107 -18.32 22.74 1.44
CA PHE A 107 -18.55 23.54 0.23
C PHE A 107 -20.01 23.51 -0.22
N LEU A 108 -20.67 22.34 -0.20
CA LEU A 108 -22.08 22.19 -0.56
C LEU A 108 -23.01 22.93 0.42
N ASN A 109 -22.72 22.89 1.73
CA ASN A 109 -23.49 23.67 2.72
C ASN A 109 -23.30 25.17 2.54
N TYR A 110 -22.05 25.61 2.36
CA TYR A 110 -21.75 27.03 2.15
C TYR A 110 -22.39 27.56 0.86
N PHE A 111 -22.32 26.78 -0.23
CA PHE A 111 -22.94 27.12 -1.50
C PHE A 111 -24.48 27.15 -1.42
N TYR A 112 -25.10 26.23 -0.68
CA TYR A 112 -26.54 26.22 -0.47
C TYR A 112 -27.02 27.39 0.38
N SER A 113 -26.30 27.75 1.45
CA SER A 113 -26.59 28.96 2.24
C SER A 113 -26.39 30.24 1.43
N PHE A 114 -25.40 30.29 0.53
CA PHE A 114 -25.17 31.44 -0.35
C PHE A 114 -26.26 31.59 -1.42
N LEU A 115 -26.72 30.49 -2.03
CA LEU A 115 -27.84 30.51 -2.99
C LEU A 115 -29.18 30.85 -2.34
N ALA A 116 -29.43 30.35 -1.12
CA ALA A 116 -30.66 30.67 -0.37
C ALA A 116 -30.82 32.16 -0.09
N PHE A 117 -29.71 32.90 0.05
CA PHE A 117 -29.73 34.36 0.26
C PHE A 117 -29.97 35.15 -1.03
N TYR A 118 -29.60 34.61 -2.20
CA TYR A 118 -29.71 35.31 -3.48
C TYR A 118 -30.99 34.99 -4.27
N PHE A 119 -31.68 33.89 -3.96
CA PHE A 119 -32.80 33.40 -4.79
C PHE A 119 -34.17 33.30 -4.07
N TYR A 120 -34.28 33.63 -2.78
CA TYR A 120 -35.58 33.78 -2.13
C TYR A 120 -36.07 35.23 -2.27
N PRO A 121 -37.04 35.53 -3.15
CA PRO A 121 -37.65 36.85 -3.18
C PRO A 121 -38.38 37.07 -1.87
N PHE A 122 -38.07 38.19 -1.21
CA PHE A 122 -38.83 38.72 -0.07
C PHE A 122 -40.32 38.75 -0.45
N PRO A 123 -41.23 38.08 0.29
CA PRO A 123 -42.64 38.30 0.10
C PRO A 123 -42.95 39.76 0.51
N SER A 124 -43.52 40.49 -0.44
CA SER A 124 -44.05 41.84 -0.26
C SER A 124 -44.98 41.90 0.95
N VAL A 125 -44.62 42.67 1.98
CA VAL A 125 -45.55 43.06 3.05
C VAL A 125 -46.57 44.02 2.43
N GLY A 126 -47.66 43.44 1.92
CA GLY A 126 -48.87 44.15 1.55
C GLY A 126 -49.62 44.56 2.81
N ALA A 127 -49.75 45.88 2.97
CA ALA A 127 -50.85 46.62 3.56
C ALA A 127 -51.76 45.89 4.59
N LEU A 128 -51.72 46.37 5.84
CA LEU A 128 -52.91 46.48 6.67
C LEU A 128 -52.99 47.92 7.19
N SER A 129 -53.94 48.63 6.60
CA SER A 129 -54.44 49.96 6.95
C SER A 129 -54.95 50.02 8.38
N SER A 130 -54.65 51.13 9.07
CA SER A 130 -55.65 51.88 9.82
C SER A 130 -55.28 53.36 9.86
#